data_AF-A0A392RVJ3-F1
#
_entry.id   AF-A0A392RVJ3-F1
#
_cell.length_a   1.000
_cell.length_b   1.000
_cell.length_c   1.000
_cell.angle_alpha   90.00
_cell.angle_beta   90.00
_cell.angle_gamma   90.00
#
_symmetry.space_group_name_H-M   'P 1'
#
loop_
_entity.id
_entity.type
_entity.pdbx_description
1 polymer ?
#
loop_
_entity_poly.entity_id
_entity_poly.type
_entity_poly.pdbx_seq_one_letter_code
_entity_poly.pdbx_strand_id
1 'polypeptide(L)' 'MKDLLYVKNFHQPVFTTEKPYNKTEDEWTLLHRQVCGYIRQWVDGNVLNHISGEKHAKSLWDKFEQL' A
#
# COMPACT_ATOMS: atom_id res chain seq x y z
N MET A 1 -10.77 -4.59 3.32
CA MET A 1 -9.83 -3.75 2.53
C MET A 1 -9.04 -4.54 1.49
N LYS A 2 -8.62 -5.79 1.73
CA LYS A 2 -7.92 -6.62 0.73
C LYS A 2 -8.66 -6.66 -0.62
N ASP A 3 -9.98 -6.87 -0.61
CA ASP A 3 -10.79 -6.88 -1.84
C ASP A 3 -10.77 -5.54 -2.59
N LEU A 4 -10.75 -4.42 -1.87
CA LEU A 4 -10.63 -3.08 -2.48
C LEU A 4 -9.30 -2.92 -3.23
N LEU A 5 -8.21 -3.49 -2.69
CA LEU A 5 -6.92 -3.50 -3.37
C LEU A 5 -6.95 -4.38 -4.62
N TYR A 6 -7.60 -5.54 -4.59
CA TYR A 6 -7.77 -6.38 -5.78
C TYR A 6 -8.58 -5.68 -6.87
N VAL A 7 -9.71 -5.06 -6.52
CA VAL A 7 -10.55 -4.30 -7.45
C VAL A 7 -9.77 -3.18 -8.16
N LYS A 8 -8.80 -2.58 -7.48
CA LYS A 8 -7.96 -1.50 -8.03
C LYS A 8 -6.63 -1.97 -8.64
N ASN A 9 -6.36 -3.29 -8.67
CA ASN A 9 -5.05 -3.85 -9.05
C ASN A 9 -3.88 -3.32 -8.19
N PHE A 10 -4.16 -2.99 -6.93
CA PHE A 10 -3.23 -2.45 -5.94
C PHE A 10 -2.69 -3.51 -4.97
N HIS A 11 -2.96 -4.78 -5.25
CA HIS A 11 -2.54 -5.91 -4.41
C HIS A 11 -1.04 -6.21 -4.52
N GLN A 12 -0.40 -5.92 -5.67
CA GLN A 12 0.99 -6.28 -5.94
C GLN A 12 2.01 -5.73 -4.93
N PRO A 13 2.09 -4.41 -4.67
CA PRO A 13 3.11 -3.85 -3.76
C PRO A 13 2.85 -4.18 -2.28
N VAL A 14 1.72 -4.81 -1.97
CA VAL A 14 1.35 -5.23 -0.62
C VAL A 14 1.74 -6.69 -0.38
N PHE A 15 1.37 -7.58 -1.31
CA PHE A 15 1.49 -9.02 -1.09
C PHE A 15 2.67 -9.67 -1.80
N THR A 16 3.32 -8.99 -2.74
CA THR A 16 4.55 -9.50 -3.37
C THR A 16 5.78 -9.10 -2.55
N THR A 17 6.75 -10.01 -2.41
CA THR A 17 8.00 -9.75 -1.69
C THR A 17 8.99 -8.93 -2.51
N GLU A 18 9.00 -9.13 -3.83
CA GLU A 18 9.95 -8.51 -4.74
C GLU A 18 9.25 -7.71 -5.84
N LYS A 19 9.96 -6.73 -6.39
CA LYS A 19 9.48 -5.96 -7.54
C LYS A 19 9.37 -6.86 -8.77
N PRO A 20 8.26 -6.83 -9.53
CA PRO A 20 8.14 -7.52 -10.81
C PRO A 20 9.22 -7.09 -11.83
N TYR A 21 9.77 -8.06 -12.58
CA TYR A 21 10.80 -7.81 -13.60
C TYR A 21 10.34 -6.82 -14.69
N ASN A 22 9.05 -6.85 -15.03
CA ASN A 22 8.45 -6.00 -16.06
C ASN A 22 8.12 -4.57 -15.60
N LYS A 23 8.54 -4.16 -14.39
CA LYS A 23 8.34 -2.81 -13.86
C LYS A 23 9.67 -2.11 -13.65
N THR A 24 9.74 -0.85 -14.06
CA THR A 24 10.84 0.04 -13.69
C THR A 24 10.79 0.37 -12.18
N GLU A 25 11.90 0.83 -11.61
CA GLU A 25 11.95 1.28 -10.20
C GLU A 25 10.99 2.45 -9.94
N ASP A 26 10.86 3.36 -10.89
CA ASP A 26 9.98 4.53 -10.78
C ASP A 26 8.51 4.14 -10.81
N GLU A 27 8.10 3.25 -11.73
CA GLU A 27 6.75 2.71 -11.77
C GLU A 27 6.40 1.92 -10.50
N TRP A 28 7.36 1.18 -9.97
CA TRP A 28 7.19 0.44 -8.72
C TRP A 28 7.03 1.39 -7.53
N THR A 29 7.91 2.38 -7.41
CA THR A 29 7.85 3.40 -6.37
C THR A 29 6.54 4.20 -6.44
N LEU A 30 6.10 4.55 -7.64
CA LEU A 30 4.82 5.21 -7.86
C LEU A 30 3.66 4.33 -7.40
N LEU A 31 3.66 3.05 -7.76
CA LEU A 31 2.62 2.10 -7.37
C LEU A 31 2.56 1.97 -5.83
N HIS A 32 3.70 1.84 -5.14
CA HIS A 32 3.72 1.85 -3.68
C HIS A 32 3.06 3.10 -3.09
N ARG A 33 3.35 4.29 -3.61
CA ARG A 33 2.74 5.55 -3.15
C ARG A 33 1.25 5.62 -3.42
N GLN A 34 0.80 5.16 -4.59
CA GLN A 34 -0.62 5.10 -4.95
C GLN A 34 -1.39 4.20 -3.99
N VAL A 35 -0.85 3.02 -3.67
CA VAL A 35 -1.49 2.10 -2.72
C VAL A 35 -1.53 2.67 -1.31
N CYS A 36 -0.44 3.31 -0.85
CA CYS A 36 -0.45 4.01 0.43
C CYS A 36 -1.52 5.11 0.49
N GLY A 37 -1.63 5.93 -0.56
CA GLY A 37 -2.66 6.97 -0.65
C GLY A 37 -4.08 6.39 -0.65
N TYR A 38 -4.29 5.30 -1.39
CA TYR A 38 -5.57 4.62 -1.46
C TYR A 38 -5.99 4.06 -0.09
N ILE A 39 -5.11 3.35 0.61
CA ILE A 39 -5.43 2.81 1.95
C ILE A 39 -5.79 3.93 2.92
N ARG A 40 -5.03 5.03 2.93
CA ARG A 40 -5.29 6.19 3.79
C ARG A 40 -6.66 6.84 3.58
N GLN A 41 -7.20 6.76 2.37
CA GLN A 41 -8.52 7.31 2.06
C GLN A 41 -9.66 6.52 2.73
N TRP A 42 -9.44 5.25 3.08
CA TRP A 42 -10.47 4.34 3.57
C TRP A 42 -10.39 4.03 5.06
N VAL A 43 -9.39 4.56 5.77
CA VAL A 43 -9.22 4.33 7.21
C VAL A 43 -9.65 5.54 8.02
N ASP A 44 -10.11 5.30 9.24
CA ASP A 44 -10.46 6.37 10.18
C ASP A 44 -9.22 7.17 10.63
N GLY A 45 -9.45 8.40 11.12
CA GLY A 45 -8.39 9.32 11.55
C GLY A 45 -7.44 8.73 12.61
N ASN A 46 -7.96 7.90 13.51
CA ASN A 46 -7.15 7.23 14.53
C ASN A 46 -6.11 6.31 13.90
N VAL A 47 -6.53 5.48 12.93
CA VAL A 47 -5.64 4.58 12.20
C VAL A 47 -4.71 5.38 11.28
N LEU A 48 -5.22 6.42 10.61
CA LEU A 48 -4.45 7.27 9.71
C LEU A 48 -3.22 7.87 10.39
N ASN A 49 -3.36 8.32 11.65
CA ASN A 49 -2.25 8.91 12.41
C ASN A 49 -1.06 7.95 12.56
N HIS A 50 -1.30 6.64 12.67
CA HIS A 50 -0.25 5.63 12.79
C HIS A 50 0.46 5.29 11.48
N ILE A 51 -0.22 5.46 10.33
CA ILE A 51 0.26 5.00 9.02
C ILE A 51 0.57 6.14 8.03
N SER A 52 0.34 7.39 8.41
CA SER A 52 0.48 8.58 7.55
C SER A 52 1.89 8.78 6.98
N GLY A 53 2.93 8.35 7.71
CA GLY A 53 4.33 8.47 7.30
C GLY A 53 4.83 7.39 6.31
N GLU A 54 4.10 6.29 6.18
CA GLU A 54 4.60 5.11 5.44
C GLU A 54 4.60 5.30 3.91
N LYS A 55 5.76 5.19 3.28
CA LYS A 55 5.87 5.36 1.82
C LYS A 55 5.82 4.04 1.05
N HIS A 56 5.94 2.92 1.76
CA HIS A 56 5.99 1.59 1.20
C HIS A 56 4.73 0.80 1.56
N ALA A 57 3.92 0.46 0.56
CA ALA A 57 2.62 -0.21 0.72
C ALA A 57 2.63 -1.44 1.63
N LYS A 58 3.62 -2.35 1.50
CA LYS A 58 3.74 -3.52 2.40
C LYS A 58 3.97 -3.12 3.85
N SER A 59 4.88 -2.19 4.11
CA SER A 59 5.18 -1.71 5.47
C SER A 59 3.99 -1.00 6.09
N LEU A 60 3.25 -0.22 5.28
CA LEU A 60 1.98 0.38 5.68
C LEU A 60 0.95 -0.69 6.04
N TRP A 61 0.80 -1.72 5.20
CA TRP A 61 -0.15 -2.81 5.39
C TRP A 61 0.17 -3.63 6.65
N ASP A 62 1.44 -3.97 6.87
CA ASP A 62 1.88 -4.73 8.04
C ASP A 62 1.60 -3.95 9.33
N LYS A 63 1.83 -2.62 9.34
CA LYS A 63 1.44 -1.76 10.47
C LYS A 63 -0.07 -1.68 10.64
N PHE A 64 -0.81 -1.58 9.54
CA PHE A 64 -2.26 -1.54 9.55
C PHE A 64 -2.87 -2.82 10.12
N GLU A 65 -2.33 -4.00 9.81
CA GLU A 65 -2.79 -5.28 10.38
C GLU A 65 -2.43 -5.47 11.87
N GLN A 66 -1.54 -4.64 12.43
CA GLN A 66 -1.13 -4.69 13.84
C GLN A 66 -1.92 -3.74 14.76
N LEU A 67 -2.80 -2.91 14.19
CA LEU A 67 -3.67 -1.97 14.90
C LEU A 67 -5.07 -2.58 15.12
#